data_AF-A0A7C2A9B6-F1
#
_entry.id   AF-A0A7C2A9B6-F1
#
_cell.length_a   1.000
_cell.length_b   1.000
_cell.length_c   1.000
_cell.angle_alpha   90.00
_cell.angle_beta   90.00
_cell.angle_gamma   90.00
#
_symmetry.space_group_name_H-M   'P 1'
#
loop_
_entity.id
_entity.type
_entity.pdbx_description
1 polymer ?
#
loop_
_entity_poly.entity_id
_entity_poly.type
_entity_poly.pdbx_seq_one_letter_code
_entity_poly.pdbx_strand_id
1 'polypeptide(L)'
;RTKESRVQEVSEISRFLKQIARELDIPVLALSQLSRAIEQRTDRTPQLSDLRESGTIEQDADIVMFLNREEMYNPETERKGVTDLTVAKHRNGPTGKVELFFVKEQARFKQLEKKPQK
;
A
#
# COMPACT_ATOMS: atom_id res chain seq x y z
N ARG A 1 -9.59 0.95 26.02
CA ARG A 1 -10.46 0.94 24.81
C ARG A 1 -10.25 -0.39 24.12
N THR A 2 -11.30 -1.21 24.04
CA THR A 2 -11.28 -2.60 23.59
C THR A 2 -10.99 -2.66 22.07
N LYS A 3 -10.11 -3.57 21.65
CA LYS A 3 -9.65 -3.75 20.26
C LYS A 3 -10.79 -3.87 19.24
N GLU A 4 -11.92 -4.40 19.67
CA GLU A 4 -13.16 -4.53 18.90
C GLU A 4 -13.75 -3.18 18.46
N SER A 5 -13.68 -2.16 19.34
CA SER A 5 -14.11 -0.79 19.03
C SER A 5 -13.32 -0.20 17.86
N ARG A 6 -12.01 -0.51 17.79
CA ARG A 6 -11.15 0.05 16.75
C ARG A 6 -11.42 -0.57 15.38
N VAL A 7 -11.63 -1.88 15.33
CA VAL A 7 -11.97 -2.58 14.07
C VAL A 7 -13.30 -2.06 13.54
N GLN A 8 -14.28 -1.83 14.42
CA GLN A 8 -15.58 -1.27 14.04
C GLN A 8 -15.46 0.16 13.51
N GLU A 9 -14.73 1.06 14.21
CA GLU A 9 -14.47 2.42 13.73
C GLU A 9 -13.85 2.43 12.32
N VAL A 10 -12.82 1.61 12.08
CA VAL A 10 -12.17 1.54 10.77
C VAL A 10 -13.10 1.00 9.69
N SER A 11 -13.97 0.06 10.05
CA SER A 11 -14.99 -0.50 9.17
C SER A 11 -16.02 0.54 8.75
N GLU A 12 -16.45 1.40 9.68
CA GLU A 12 -17.39 2.49 9.41
C GLU A 12 -16.75 3.55 8.51
N ILE A 13 -15.50 3.95 8.79
CA ILE A 13 -14.76 4.94 7.99
C ILE A 13 -14.55 4.43 6.55
N SER A 14 -14.09 3.20 6.37
CA SER A 14 -13.81 2.64 5.04
C SER A 14 -15.07 2.54 4.17
N ARG A 15 -16.18 2.10 4.75
CA ARG A 15 -17.48 2.06 4.08
C ARG A 15 -17.97 3.44 3.67
N PHE A 16 -17.85 4.41 4.58
CA PHE A 16 -18.24 5.79 4.31
C PHE A 16 -17.40 6.42 3.18
N LEU A 17 -16.09 6.20 3.18
CA LEU A 17 -15.21 6.66 2.10
C LEU A 17 -15.61 6.06 0.74
N LYS A 18 -15.96 4.76 0.72
CA LYS A 18 -16.44 4.10 -0.50
C LYS A 18 -17.78 4.64 -0.97
N GLN A 19 -18.69 4.96 -0.05
CA GLN A 19 -19.97 5.58 -0.36
C GLN A 19 -19.78 6.97 -0.97
N ILE A 20 -19.00 7.86 -0.34
CA ILE A 20 -18.68 9.19 -0.89
C ILE A 20 -18.07 9.09 -2.29
N ALA A 21 -17.10 8.20 -2.48
CA ALA A 21 -16.45 8.02 -3.78
C ALA A 21 -17.47 7.69 -4.89
N ARG A 22 -18.48 6.87 -4.56
CA ARG A 22 -19.55 6.48 -5.49
C ARG A 22 -20.60 7.56 -5.68
N GLU A 23 -21.02 8.22 -4.61
CA GLU A 23 -22.07 9.24 -4.65
C GLU A 23 -21.62 10.51 -5.38
N LEU A 24 -20.36 10.92 -5.18
CA LEU A 24 -19.80 12.11 -5.81
C LEU A 24 -19.06 11.82 -7.12
N ASP A 25 -18.91 10.54 -7.49
CA ASP A 25 -18.15 10.09 -8.66
C ASP A 25 -16.72 10.65 -8.71
N ILE A 26 -16.01 10.57 -7.58
CA ILE A 26 -14.63 11.06 -7.45
C ILE A 26 -13.69 9.96 -6.95
N PRO A 27 -12.41 9.97 -7.38
CA PRO A 27 -11.41 9.09 -6.81
C PRO A 27 -11.08 9.50 -5.37
N VAL A 28 -11.21 8.57 -4.43
CA VAL A 28 -10.82 8.76 -3.04
C VAL A 28 -9.57 7.94 -2.76
N LEU A 29 -8.48 8.62 -2.36
CA LEU A 29 -7.25 8.00 -1.92
C LEU A 29 -7.14 8.09 -0.40
N ALA A 30 -7.09 6.94 0.26
CA ALA A 30 -6.87 6.86 1.70
C ALA A 30 -5.51 6.20 1.99
N LEU A 31 -4.79 6.72 2.98
CA LEU A 31 -3.56 6.12 3.48
C LEU A 31 -3.89 5.26 4.69
N SER A 32 -3.34 4.04 4.73
CA SER A 32 -3.45 3.15 5.87
C SER A 32 -2.06 2.67 6.28
N GLN A 33 -1.85 2.60 7.60
CA GLN A 33 -0.66 2.01 8.18
C GLN A 33 -0.78 0.48 8.20
N LEU A 34 0.35 -0.22 8.08
CA LEU A 34 0.41 -1.67 8.19
C LEU A 34 0.60 -2.10 9.65
N SER A 35 0.20 -3.33 9.96
CA SER A 35 0.54 -3.95 11.23
C SER A 35 2.06 -4.07 11.39
N ARG A 36 2.58 -3.76 12.59
CA ARG A 36 3.99 -3.98 12.95
C ARG A 36 4.43 -5.45 12.88
N ALA A 37 3.49 -6.39 12.78
CA ALA A 37 3.79 -7.81 12.58
C ALA A 37 4.65 -8.07 11.34
N ILE A 38 4.59 -7.19 10.33
CA ILE A 38 5.45 -7.26 9.14
C ILE A 38 6.95 -7.21 9.47
N GLU A 39 7.36 -6.52 10.53
CA GLU A 39 8.78 -6.36 10.90
C GLU A 39 9.41 -7.66 11.42
N GLN A 40 8.57 -8.59 11.91
CA GLN A 40 8.98 -9.89 12.43
C GLN A 40 9.16 -10.93 11.32
N ARG A 41 8.65 -10.67 10.11
CA ARG A 41 8.78 -11.58 8.97
C ARG A 41 10.16 -11.45 8.33
N THR A 42 10.71 -12.57 7.87
CA THR A 42 11.97 -12.61 7.11
C THR A 42 11.81 -11.87 5.78
N ASP A 43 10.71 -12.14 5.07
CA ASP A 43 10.26 -11.30 3.97
C ASP A 43 9.43 -10.16 4.55
N ARG A 44 9.91 -8.92 4.37
CA ARG A 44 9.21 -7.69 4.81
C ARG A 44 8.34 -7.12 3.70
N THR A 45 7.84 -7.96 2.81
CA THR A 45 6.99 -7.51 1.70
C THR A 45 5.56 -7.33 2.23
N PRO A 46 4.96 -6.14 2.07
CA PRO A 46 3.57 -5.92 2.45
C PRO A 46 2.59 -6.83 1.70
N GLN A 47 1.61 -7.34 2.42
CA GLN A 47 0.55 -8.21 1.92
C GLN A 47 -0.80 -7.75 2.49
N LEU A 48 -1.90 -8.19 1.86
CA LEU A 48 -3.26 -7.81 2.27
C LEU A 48 -3.54 -8.17 3.74
N SER A 49 -3.02 -9.30 4.21
CA SER A 49 -3.12 -9.72 5.61
C SER A 49 -2.47 -8.76 6.61
N ASP A 50 -1.56 -7.88 6.18
CA ASP A 50 -0.96 -6.87 7.06
C ASP A 50 -1.93 -5.71 7.37
N LEU A 51 -3.06 -5.61 6.65
CA LEU A 51 -4.20 -4.75 6.97
C LEU A 51 -5.10 -5.36 8.07
N ARG A 52 -4.62 -6.34 8.84
CA ARG A 52 -5.41 -7.20 9.74
C ARG A 52 -6.36 -6.48 10.70
N GLU A 53 -6.01 -5.29 11.18
CA GLU A 53 -6.88 -4.48 12.06
C GLU A 53 -7.97 -3.72 11.27
N SER A 54 -8.04 -3.98 9.97
CA SER A 54 -8.78 -3.23 8.96
C SER A 54 -9.19 -4.15 7.80
N GLY A 55 -9.54 -5.42 8.09
CA GLY A 55 -9.97 -6.38 7.05
C GLY A 55 -11.11 -5.85 6.16
N THR A 56 -11.92 -4.93 6.68
CA THR A 56 -12.96 -4.20 5.95
C THR A 56 -12.40 -3.25 4.89
N ILE A 57 -11.24 -2.63 5.12
CA ILE A 57 -10.55 -1.80 4.10
C ILE A 57 -10.22 -2.65 2.89
N GLU A 58 -9.68 -3.87 3.09
CA GLU A 58 -9.39 -4.77 1.99
C GLU A 58 -10.66 -5.06 1.18
N GLN A 59 -11.79 -5.30 1.84
CA GLN A 59 -13.04 -5.59 1.15
C GLN A 59 -13.58 -4.36 0.41
N ASP A 60 -13.64 -3.20 1.06
CA ASP A 60 -14.28 -1.99 0.53
C ASP A 60 -13.45 -1.33 -0.59
N ALA A 61 -12.12 -1.38 -0.51
CA ALA A 61 -11.25 -0.76 -1.49
C ALA A 61 -11.41 -1.37 -2.90
N ASP A 62 -11.38 -0.54 -3.94
CA ASP A 62 -11.29 -1.00 -5.32
C ASP A 62 -9.86 -1.39 -5.71
N ILE A 63 -8.90 -0.60 -5.23
CA ILE A 63 -7.47 -0.78 -5.46
C ILE A 63 -6.75 -0.72 -4.10
N VAL A 64 -5.84 -1.67 -3.87
CA VAL A 64 -4.92 -1.64 -2.72
C VAL A 64 -3.49 -1.62 -3.25
N MET A 65 -2.74 -0.61 -2.85
CA MET A 65 -1.34 -0.44 -3.21
C MET A 65 -0.45 -0.42 -1.97
N PHE A 66 0.67 -1.12 -2.06
CA PHE A 66 1.71 -1.09 -1.04
C PHE A 66 2.98 -0.46 -1.58
N LEU A 67 3.65 0.30 -0.73
CA LEU A 67 4.99 0.81 -0.97
C LEU A 67 5.98 0.00 -0.14
N ASN A 68 7.04 -0.50 -0.77
CA ASN A 68 8.14 -1.16 -0.10
C ASN A 68 9.48 -0.57 -0.54
N ARG A 69 10.31 -0.18 0.42
CA ARG A 69 11.64 0.39 0.21
C ARG A 69 12.65 -0.46 0.95
N GLU A 70 13.34 -1.32 0.20
CA GLU A 70 14.28 -2.29 0.77
C GLU A 70 15.41 -1.60 1.56
N GLU A 71 15.89 -0.46 1.07
CA GLU A 71 16.94 0.34 1.72
C GLU A 71 16.61 0.79 3.15
N MET A 72 15.32 0.83 3.53
CA MET A 72 14.90 1.19 4.89
C MET A 72 15.16 0.06 5.89
N TYR A 73 15.29 -1.18 5.41
CA TYR A 73 15.50 -2.37 6.22
C TYR A 73 16.90 -2.96 6.04
N ASN A 74 17.48 -2.80 4.85
CA ASN A 74 18.81 -3.23 4.49
C ASN A 74 19.59 -2.05 3.88
N PRO A 75 20.32 -1.25 4.68
CA PRO A 75 21.08 -0.10 4.19
C PRO A 75 22.15 -0.44 3.14
N GLU A 76 22.62 -1.69 3.12
CA GLU A 76 23.63 -2.19 2.19
C GLU A 76 23.04 -2.80 0.91
N THR A 77 21.71 -2.72 0.71
CA THR A 77 21.07 -3.19 -0.52
C THR A 77 21.63 -2.49 -1.77
N GLU A 78 21.70 -3.22 -2.88
CA GLU A 78 22.03 -2.66 -4.20
C GLU A 78 20.88 -1.80 -4.75
N ARG A 79 19.67 -1.96 -4.22
CA ARG A 79 18.44 -1.26 -4.67
C ARG A 79 18.25 0.10 -3.99
N LYS A 80 19.32 0.88 -3.83
CA LYS A 80 19.27 2.20 -3.15
C LYS A 80 18.35 3.17 -3.90
N GLY A 81 17.47 3.85 -3.16
CA GLY A 81 16.45 4.73 -3.73
C GLY A 81 15.32 4.04 -4.50
N VAL A 82 15.35 2.71 -4.69
CA VAL A 82 14.26 1.99 -5.39
C VAL A 82 13.10 1.75 -4.44
N THR A 83 11.89 2.01 -4.93
CA THR A 83 10.62 1.76 -4.24
C THR A 83 9.75 0.86 -5.08
N ASP A 84 9.34 -0.27 -4.52
CA ASP A 84 8.34 -1.15 -5.11
C ASP A 84 6.94 -0.61 -4.78
N LEU A 85 6.20 -0.19 -5.80
CA LEU A 85 4.76 0.03 -5.73
C LEU A 85 4.05 -1.24 -6.20
N THR A 86 3.41 -1.95 -5.28
CA THR A 86 2.70 -3.20 -5.58
C THR A 86 1.20 -2.97 -5.54
N VAL A 87 0.52 -3.14 -6.67
CA VAL A 87 -0.94 -3.22 -6.76
C VAL A 87 -1.37 -4.61 -6.33
N ALA A 88 -1.69 -4.76 -5.03
CA ALA A 88 -2.03 -6.04 -4.42
C ALA A 88 -3.50 -6.45 -4.67
N LYS A 89 -4.38 -5.47 -4.89
CA LYS A 89 -5.78 -5.68 -5.28
C LYS A 89 -6.15 -4.68 -6.35
N HIS A 90 -6.89 -5.15 -7.36
CA HIS A 90 -7.53 -4.29 -8.35
C HIS A 90 -8.83 -4.95 -8.81
N ARG A 91 -9.99 -4.34 -8.48
CA ARG A 91 -11.30 -4.92 -8.82
C ARG A 91 -11.57 -5.01 -10.32
N ASN A 92 -11.05 -4.06 -11.10
CA ASN A 92 -11.39 -3.87 -12.51
C ASN A 92 -10.17 -3.98 -13.45
N GLY A 93 -9.09 -4.65 -13.02
CA GLY A 93 -7.92 -4.83 -13.86
C GLY A 93 -6.82 -5.64 -13.17
N PRO A 94 -5.61 -5.66 -13.76
CA PRO A 94 -4.53 -6.50 -13.28
C PRO A 94 -3.92 -5.97 -11.97
N THR A 95 -3.44 -6.91 -11.17
CA THR A 95 -2.45 -6.66 -10.11
C THR A 95 -1.05 -6.62 -10.72
N GLY A 96 -0.07 -6.13 -9.97
CA GLY A 96 1.31 -6.08 -10.47
C GLY A 96 2.23 -5.26 -9.60
N LYS A 97 3.51 -5.23 -9.98
CA LYS A 97 4.55 -4.47 -9.31
C LYS A 97 5.19 -3.48 -10.29
N VAL A 98 5.34 -2.25 -9.84
CA VAL A 98 6.02 -1.16 -10.54
C VAL A 98 7.17 -0.68 -9.68
N GLU A 99 8.35 -0.54 -10.26
CA GLU A 99 9.51 0.02 -9.58
C GLU A 99 9.58 1.52 -9.86
N LEU A 100 9.77 2.31 -8.80
CA LEU A 100 9.94 3.76 -8.84
C LEU A 100 11.28 4.14 -8.19
N PHE A 101 11.87 5.25 -8.62
CA PHE A 101 13.05 5.81 -7.94
C PHE A 101 12.63 6.97 -7.04
N PHE A 102 12.92 6.90 -5.75
CA PHE A 102 12.61 7.93 -4.76
C PHE A 102 13.82 8.82 -4.50
N VAL A 103 13.69 10.10 -4.87
CA VAL A 103 14.68 11.14 -4.59
C VAL A 103 14.35 11.76 -3.23
N LYS A 104 15.11 11.37 -2.20
CA LYS A 104 14.86 11.72 -0.78
C LYS A 104 14.84 13.23 -0.55
N GLU A 105 15.79 13.94 -1.16
CA GLU A 105 16.01 15.38 -1.00
C GLU A 105 14.84 16.21 -1.55
N GLN A 106 14.05 15.63 -2.46
CA GLN A 106 12.94 16.29 -3.14
C GLN A 106 11.58 15.71 -2.74
N ALA A 107 11.54 14.68 -1.89
CA ALA A 107 10.36 13.87 -1.60
C ALA A 107 9.59 13.47 -2.88
N ARG A 108 10.32 13.08 -3.93
CA ARG A 108 9.77 12.89 -5.28
C ARG A 108 10.03 11.49 -5.83
N PHE A 109 9.00 10.88 -6.41
CA PHE A 109 9.15 9.67 -7.22
C PHE A 109 9.45 10.02 -8.68
N LYS A 110 10.39 9.29 -9.27
CA LYS A 110 10.76 9.31 -10.69
C LYS A 110 10.53 7.93 -11.29
N GLN A 111 10.24 7.91 -12.58
CA GLN A 111 10.17 6.67 -13.35
C GLN A 111 11.58 6.07 -13.45
N LEU A 112 11.71 4.77 -13.16
CA LEU A 112 12.91 4.02 -13.49
C LEU A 112 12.88 3.70 -14.99
N GLU A 113 13.92 4.11 -15.72
CA GLU A 113 14.10 3.67 -17.09
C GLU A 113 14.36 2.17 -17.09
N LYS A 114 13.33 1.38 -17.39
CA LYS A 114 13.51 -0.04 -17.69
C LYS A 114 14.21 -0.11 -19.04
N LYS A 115 15.47 -0.57 -19.07
CA LYS A 115 16.06 -1.03 -20.33
C LYS A 115 15.09 -2.04 -20.93
N PRO A 116 14.61 -1.88 -22.17
CA PRO A 116 13.73 -2.86 -22.78
C PRO A 116 14.45 -4.21 -22.73
N GLN A 117 13.83 -5.20 -22.10
CA GLN A 117 14.29 -6.58 -22.19
C GLN A 117 14.18 -6.96 -23.67
N LYS A 118 15.34 -7.14 -24.32
CA LYS A 118 15.44 -7.65 -25.68
C LYS A 118 15.03 -9.12 -25.72
#